data_AF-A0AA38LNY9-F1
#
_entry.id   AF-A0AA38LNY9-F1
#
_cell.length_a   1.000
_cell.length_b   1.000
_cell.length_c   1.000
_cell.angle_alpha   90.00
_cell.angle_beta   90.00
_cell.angle_gamma   90.00
#
_symmetry.space_group_name_H-M   'P 1'
#
loop_
_entity.id
_entity.type
_entity.pdbx_description
1 polymer ?
#
loop_
_entity_poly.entity_id
_entity_poly.type
_entity_poly.pdbx_seq_one_letter_code
_entity_poly.pdbx_strand_id
1 'polypeptide(L)'
;IVDENQKNWHKKLYDALWADMITPKKAISMPPFQLLYGVEEEIPITIKMPALKMLQIVEDIQYKDSVDKRILFLEKLEEIKSQVVEKIKEHQLKVKNLFDRRAKAREFRARDLVLIRDKRRQPKGSH
;
A
#
# COMPACT_ATOMS: atom_id res chain seq x y z
N ILE A 1 -22.68 7.30 2.71
CA ILE A 1 -22.70 5.90 2.25
C ILE A 1 -22.18 4.91 3.31
N VAL A 2 -21.28 5.29 4.23
CA VAL A 2 -20.78 4.37 5.28
C VAL A 2 -21.64 4.37 6.57
N ASP A 3 -22.38 5.46 6.86
CA ASP A 3 -23.10 5.60 8.14
C ASP A 3 -24.31 4.68 8.33
N GLU A 4 -24.96 4.20 7.27
CA GLU A 4 -26.14 3.32 7.41
C GLU A 4 -25.79 1.86 7.73
N ASN A 5 -24.52 1.45 7.61
CA ASN A 5 -24.12 0.03 7.55
C ASN A 5 -23.01 -0.37 8.54
N GLN A 6 -22.88 0.33 9.66
CA GLN A 6 -21.84 0.05 10.67
C GLN A 6 -21.81 -1.42 11.15
N LYS A 7 -22.96 -2.12 11.09
CA LYS A 7 -23.09 -3.55 11.46
C LYS A 7 -22.68 -4.55 10.36
N ASN A 8 -22.58 -4.12 9.09
CA ASN A 8 -22.35 -4.99 7.93
C ASN A 8 -20.95 -4.84 7.32
N TRP A 9 -20.00 -4.21 8.03
CA TRP A 9 -18.64 -3.95 7.52
C TRP A 9 -17.94 -5.21 6.98
N HIS A 10 -18.16 -6.36 7.62
CA HIS A 10 -17.57 -7.65 7.23
C HIS A 10 -17.97 -8.07 5.81
N LYS A 11 -19.18 -7.73 5.36
CA LYS A 11 -19.65 -8.01 3.99
C LYS A 11 -18.96 -7.15 2.93
N LYS A 12 -18.42 -5.99 3.34
CA LYS A 12 -17.72 -5.04 2.48
C LYS A 12 -16.21 -5.09 2.61
N LEU A 13 -15.69 -5.95 3.49
CA LEU A 13 -14.25 -6.10 3.72
C LEU A 13 -13.52 -6.53 2.44
N TYR A 14 -14.06 -7.49 1.71
CA TYR A 14 -13.47 -7.96 0.46
C TYR A 14 -13.41 -6.85 -0.59
N ASP A 15 -14.53 -6.15 -0.81
CA ASP A 15 -14.60 -5.03 -1.75
C ASP A 15 -13.63 -3.89 -1.37
N ALA A 16 -13.54 -3.58 -0.07
CA ALA A 16 -12.66 -2.53 0.45
C ALA A 16 -11.18 -2.90 0.31
N LEU A 17 -10.82 -4.14 0.61
CA LEU A 17 -9.46 -4.64 0.43
C LEU A 17 -9.08 -4.65 -1.05
N TRP A 18 -10.01 -5.05 -1.91
CA TRP A 18 -9.81 -4.99 -3.36
C TRP A 18 -9.54 -3.56 -3.83
N ALA A 19 -10.42 -2.63 -3.48
CA ALA A 19 -10.22 -1.20 -3.78
C ALA A 19 -8.86 -0.71 -3.28
N ASP A 20 -8.42 -1.14 -2.09
CA ASP A 20 -7.13 -0.75 -1.53
C ASP A 20 -5.93 -1.29 -2.32
N MET A 21 -6.03 -2.49 -2.90
CA MET A 21 -4.97 -3.13 -3.70
C MET A 21 -4.84 -2.51 -5.10
N ILE A 22 -5.95 -2.08 -5.68
CA ILE A 22 -5.99 -1.54 -7.05
C ILE A 22 -5.85 -0.01 -7.12
N THR A 23 -6.10 0.68 -6.00
CA THR A 23 -6.01 2.14 -5.95
C THR A 23 -4.55 2.58 -5.83
N PRO A 24 -4.07 3.49 -6.71
CA PRO A 24 -2.74 4.07 -6.57
C PRO A 24 -2.56 4.78 -5.22
N LYS A 25 -1.53 4.38 -4.47
CA LYS A 25 -1.23 5.02 -3.18
C LYS A 25 -0.52 6.34 -3.41
N LYS A 26 -0.92 7.41 -2.72
CA LYS A 26 -0.27 8.74 -2.83
C LYS A 26 1.25 8.73 -2.59
N ALA A 27 1.75 7.82 -1.74
CA ALA A 27 3.18 7.69 -1.46
C ALA A 27 3.97 7.04 -2.60
N ILE A 28 3.31 6.21 -3.42
CA ILE A 28 3.96 5.33 -4.41
C ILE A 28 3.54 5.67 -5.85
N SER A 29 2.41 6.37 -6.01
CA SER A 29 1.75 6.71 -7.27
C SER A 29 1.40 5.51 -8.16
N MET A 30 1.41 4.29 -7.62
CA MET A 30 1.04 3.05 -8.30
C MET A 30 0.15 2.19 -7.39
N PRO A 31 -0.70 1.31 -7.98
CA PRO A 31 -1.44 0.30 -7.24
C PRO A 31 -0.49 -0.69 -6.54
N PRO A 32 -0.72 -1.04 -5.27
CA PRO A 32 0.04 -2.09 -4.59
C PRO A 32 0.03 -3.43 -5.33
N PHE A 33 -1.08 -3.78 -5.98
CA PHE A 33 -1.21 -5.03 -6.75
C PHE A 33 -0.16 -5.13 -7.86
N GLN A 34 0.02 -4.06 -8.63
CA GLN A 34 0.99 -4.00 -9.72
C GLN A 34 2.42 -4.23 -9.23
N LEU A 35 2.74 -3.84 -7.99
CA LEU A 35 4.08 -4.05 -7.41
C LEU A 35 4.34 -5.48 -6.95
N LEU A 36 3.28 -6.15 -6.48
CA LEU A 36 3.38 -7.52 -6.00
C LEU A 36 3.47 -8.50 -7.17
N TYR A 37 2.70 -8.27 -8.23
CA TYR A 37 2.54 -9.20 -9.34
C TYR A 37 3.19 -8.75 -10.66
N GLY A 38 3.56 -7.48 -10.79
CA GLY A 38 4.24 -6.94 -11.99
C GLY A 38 3.33 -6.79 -13.22
N VAL A 39 2.01 -6.85 -13.04
CA VAL A 39 1.02 -6.83 -14.13
C VAL A 39 0.08 -5.62 -13.93
N GLU A 40 -0.08 -4.82 -14.99
CA GLU A 40 -1.08 -3.74 -15.04
C GLU A 40 -2.50 -4.33 -15.11
N GLU A 41 -3.46 -3.66 -14.50
CA GLU A 41 -4.80 -4.21 -14.33
C GLU A 41 -5.59 -4.28 -15.65
N GLU A 42 -5.68 -5.48 -16.21
CA GLU A 42 -6.95 -5.97 -16.73
C GLU A 42 -7.50 -6.92 -15.68
N ILE A 43 -8.60 -6.60 -15.00
CA ILE A 43 -9.25 -7.50 -14.03
C ILE A 43 -9.71 -8.75 -14.77
N PRO A 44 -9.15 -9.94 -14.50
CA PRO A 44 -9.68 -11.16 -15.06
C PRO A 44 -10.26 -12.00 -13.92
N ILE A 45 -11.25 -12.79 -14.25
CA ILE A 45 -11.83 -13.91 -13.47
C ILE A 45 -10.82 -14.78 -12.67
N THR A 46 -9.52 -14.64 -12.93
CA THR A 46 -8.32 -15.23 -12.29
C THR A 46 -8.33 -15.43 -10.78
N ILE A 47 -8.91 -14.55 -9.97
CA ILE A 47 -8.94 -14.79 -8.50
C ILE A 47 -9.80 -16.02 -8.19
N LYS A 48 -10.77 -16.36 -9.05
CA LYS A 48 -11.56 -17.60 -8.97
C LYS A 48 -10.86 -18.81 -9.61
N MET A 49 -9.93 -18.61 -10.54
CA MET A 49 -9.24 -19.70 -11.25
C MET A 49 -7.75 -19.40 -11.49
N PRO A 50 -6.92 -19.51 -10.45
CA PRO A 50 -5.46 -19.39 -10.58
C PRO A 50 -4.87 -20.40 -11.58
N ALA A 51 -5.47 -21.60 -11.65
CA ALA A 51 -4.98 -22.70 -12.48
C ALA A 51 -5.10 -22.45 -14.00
N LEU A 52 -6.22 -21.88 -14.48
CA LEU A 52 -6.41 -21.67 -15.93
C LEU A 52 -5.47 -20.60 -16.49
N LYS A 53 -5.24 -19.52 -15.74
CA LYS A 53 -4.29 -18.49 -16.16
C LYS A 53 -2.85 -18.98 -16.06
N MET A 54 -2.52 -19.79 -15.05
CA MET A 54 -1.22 -20.47 -15.02
C MET A 54 -1.04 -21.40 -16.23
N LEU A 55 -2.08 -22.15 -16.62
CA LEU A 55 -2.03 -23.01 -17.80
C LEU A 55 -1.91 -22.21 -19.11
N GLN A 56 -2.65 -21.11 -19.28
CA GLN A 56 -2.52 -20.23 -20.46
C GLN A 56 -1.14 -19.58 -20.54
N ILE A 57 -0.61 -19.11 -19.40
CA ILE A 57 0.76 -18.58 -19.32
C ILE A 57 1.76 -19.68 -19.67
N VAL A 58 1.56 -20.92 -19.24
CA VAL A 58 2.43 -22.06 -19.56
C VAL A 58 2.31 -22.49 -21.03
N GLU A 59 1.12 -22.40 -21.62
CA GLU A 59 0.86 -22.71 -23.04
C GLU A 59 1.44 -21.66 -24.00
N ASP A 60 1.37 -20.36 -23.66
CA ASP A 60 1.95 -19.27 -24.46
C ASP A 60 3.49 -19.22 -24.41
N ILE A 61 4.09 -19.96 -23.49
CA ILE A 61 5.53 -20.01 -23.20
C ILE A 61 6.13 -21.23 -23.93
N GLN A 62 6.38 -21.09 -25.24
CA GLN A 62 7.26 -22.04 -25.94
C GLN A 62 8.66 -22.01 -25.31
N TYR A 63 9.11 -23.18 -24.86
CA TYR A 63 10.12 -23.43 -23.82
C TYR A 63 11.54 -22.83 -23.95
N LYS A 64 11.89 -22.08 -25.02
CA LYS A 64 13.22 -21.45 -25.19
C LYS A 64 13.19 -19.92 -25.27
N ASP A 65 12.26 -19.32 -26.02
CA ASP A 65 12.01 -17.87 -26.01
C ASP A 65 11.38 -17.36 -24.69
N SER A 66 11.09 -18.31 -23.81
CA SER A 66 10.30 -18.21 -22.60
C SER A 66 11.13 -17.75 -21.39
N VAL A 67 12.35 -18.26 -21.28
CA VAL A 67 13.25 -18.01 -20.14
C VAL A 67 13.79 -16.59 -20.20
N ASP A 68 14.26 -16.14 -21.37
CA ASP A 68 14.80 -14.79 -21.54
C ASP A 68 13.71 -13.73 -21.34
N LYS A 69 12.50 -13.96 -21.85
CA LYS A 69 11.34 -13.10 -21.57
C LYS A 69 10.98 -13.05 -20.09
N ARG A 70 11.08 -14.20 -19.40
CA ARG A 70 10.82 -14.28 -17.95
C ARG A 70 11.88 -13.54 -17.14
N ILE A 71 13.15 -13.66 -17.50
CA ILE A 71 14.26 -12.93 -16.87
C ILE A 71 14.05 -11.43 -17.06
N LEU A 72 13.83 -10.97 -18.30
CA LEU A 72 13.59 -9.56 -18.61
C LEU A 72 12.38 -8.99 -17.84
N PHE A 73 11.31 -9.78 -17.69
CA PHE A 73 10.17 -9.39 -16.89
C PHE A 73 10.52 -9.23 -15.40
N LEU A 74 11.32 -10.13 -14.84
CA LEU A 74 11.76 -10.06 -13.44
C LEU A 74 12.69 -8.88 -13.21
N GLU A 75 13.63 -8.60 -14.12
CA GLU A 75 14.52 -7.44 -14.07
C GLU A 75 13.72 -6.13 -14.09
N LYS A 76 12.75 -6.02 -15.00
CA LYS A 76 11.85 -4.85 -15.06
C LYS A 76 11.05 -4.68 -13.76
N LEU A 77 10.59 -5.79 -13.18
CA LEU A 77 9.85 -5.77 -11.91
C LEU A 77 10.75 -5.31 -10.76
N GLU A 78 12.01 -5.75 -10.73
CA GLU A 78 13.00 -5.29 -9.75
C GLU A 78 13.32 -3.81 -9.89
N GLU A 79 13.46 -3.31 -11.13
CA GLU A 79 13.66 -1.89 -11.41
C GLU A 79 12.49 -1.05 -10.86
N ILE A 80 11.25 -1.46 -11.15
CA ILE A 80 10.03 -0.79 -10.65
C ILE A 80 10.02 -0.79 -9.11
N LYS A 81 10.36 -1.93 -8.48
CA LYS A 81 10.43 -2.02 -7.01
C LYS A 81 11.46 -1.05 -6.43
N SER A 82 12.63 -0.93 -7.05
CA SER A 82 13.68 -0.01 -6.63
C SER A 82 13.19 1.46 -6.69
N GLN A 83 12.59 1.86 -7.81
CA GLN A 83 12.01 3.20 -7.97
C GLN A 83 10.92 3.50 -6.94
N VAL A 84 10.08 2.51 -6.61
CA VAL A 84 9.05 2.66 -5.58
C VAL A 84 9.66 2.84 -4.19
N VAL A 85 10.69 2.07 -3.84
CA VAL A 85 11.39 2.22 -2.56
C VAL A 85 11.94 3.64 -2.42
N GLU A 86 12.51 4.20 -3.48
CA GLU A 86 12.98 5.59 -3.51
C GLU A 86 11.83 6.59 -3.29
N LYS A 87 10.71 6.46 -4.03
CA LYS A 87 9.52 7.30 -3.85
C LYS A 87 8.95 7.25 -2.43
N ILE A 88 8.92 6.05 -1.82
CA ILE A 88 8.47 5.87 -0.43
C ILE A 88 9.40 6.64 0.52
N LYS A 89 10.71 6.51 0.35
CA LYS A 89 11.70 7.24 1.17
C LYS A 89 11.53 8.74 1.04
N GLU A 90 11.38 9.25 -0.18
CA GLU A 90 11.11 10.68 -0.40
C GLU A 90 9.82 11.14 0.27
N HIS A 91 8.75 10.35 0.16
CA HIS A 91 7.48 10.68 0.78
C HIS A 91 7.61 10.73 2.31
N GLN A 92 8.26 9.73 2.91
CA GLN A 92 8.53 9.71 4.35
C GLN A 92 9.35 10.92 4.79
N LEU A 93 10.38 11.30 4.03
CA LEU A 93 11.18 12.49 4.33
C LEU A 93 10.36 13.78 4.22
N LYS A 94 9.49 13.91 3.22
CA LYS A 94 8.58 15.06 3.08
C LYS A 94 7.62 15.14 4.28
N VAL A 95 7.02 14.02 4.68
CA VAL A 95 6.13 13.97 5.85
C VAL A 95 6.88 14.33 7.14
N LYS A 96 8.08 13.78 7.33
CA LYS A 96 8.95 14.12 8.47
C LYS A 96 9.28 15.61 8.49
N ASN A 97 9.73 16.18 7.37
CA ASN A 97 10.08 17.60 7.30
C ASN A 97 8.88 18.51 7.58
N LEU A 98 7.67 18.13 7.12
CA LEU A 98 6.45 18.87 7.44
C LEU A 98 6.10 18.78 8.93
N PHE A 99 6.30 17.61 9.54
CA PHE A 99 6.11 17.42 10.97
C PHE A 99 7.14 18.24 11.77
N ASP A 100 8.42 18.10 11.46
CA ASP A 100 9.52 18.79 12.14
C ASP A 100 9.39 20.32 12.03
N ARG A 101 8.95 20.85 10.87
CA ARG A 101 8.64 22.28 10.71
C ARG A 101 7.52 22.78 11.62
N ARG A 102 6.53 21.92 11.91
CA ARG A 102 5.40 22.26 12.80
C ARG A 102 5.72 21.98 14.26
N ALA A 103 6.62 21.04 14.53
CA ALA A 103 7.05 20.67 15.85
C ALA A 103 7.96 21.75 16.44
N LYS A 104 7.38 22.63 17.25
CA LYS A 104 8.17 23.58 18.04
C LYS A 104 8.83 22.82 19.19
N ALA A 105 10.16 22.80 19.21
CA ALA A 105 10.90 22.36 20.39
C ALA A 105 10.53 23.30 21.55
N ARG A 106 10.07 22.73 22.66
CA ARG A 106 9.70 23.47 23.87
C ARG A 106 10.61 22.99 24.98
N GLU A 107 11.42 23.89 25.50
CA GLU A 107 12.22 23.63 26.69
C GLU A 107 11.32 23.78 27.93
N PHE A 108 11.44 22.84 28.85
CA PHE A 108 10.73 22.85 30.13
C PHE A 108 11.74 23.05 31.25
N ARG A 109 11.38 23.89 32.22
CA ARG A 109 12.17 24.12 33.43
C ARG A 109 11.55 23.43 34.62
N ALA A 110 12.35 23.19 35.65
CA ALA A 110 11.84 22.69 36.92
C ALA A 110 10.76 23.65 37.44
N ARG A 111 9.60 23.10 37.84
CA ARG A 111 8.36 23.78 38.28
C ARG A 111 7.42 24.29 37.18
N ASP A 112 7.69 24.02 35.90
CA ASP A 112 6.71 24.26 34.84
C ASP A 112 5.53 23.28 34.95
N LEU A 113 4.30 23.78 34.80
CA LEU A 113 3.10 22.95 34.71
C LEU A 113 2.95 22.41 33.28
N VAL A 114 2.98 21.09 33.15
CA VAL A 114 2.85 20.38 31.87
C VAL A 114 1.65 19.44 31.89
N LEU A 115 0.91 19.43 30.78
CA LEU A 115 -0.17 18.47 30.56
C LEU A 115 0.43 17.14 30.13
N ILE A 116 0.30 16.12 30.98
CA ILE A 116 0.68 14.74 30.66
C ILE A 116 -0.52 14.04 30.03
N ARG A 117 -0.32 13.49 28.84
CA ARG A 117 -1.35 12.71 28.15
C ARG A 117 -1.49 11.33 28.80
N ASP A 118 -2.41 11.18 29.76
CA ASP A 118 -2.76 9.87 30.32
C ASP A 118 -3.75 9.13 29.41
N LYS A 119 -3.25 8.11 28.70
CA LYS A 119 -4.04 7.31 27.75
C LYS A 119 -5.22 6.59 28.41
N ARG A 120 -5.19 6.33 29.72
CA ARG A 120 -6.23 5.59 30.45
C ARG A 120 -7.47 6.43 30.77
N ARG A 121 -7.31 7.76 30.81
CA ARG A 121 -8.37 8.71 31.19
C ARG A 121 -9.00 9.43 29.99
N GLN A 122 -8.60 9.10 28.76
CA GLN A 122 -9.19 9.70 27.57
C GLN A 122 -10.56 9.07 27.28
N PRO A 123 -11.61 9.86 27.03
CA PRO A 123 -12.85 9.32 26.50
C PRO A 123 -12.56 8.72 25.11
N LYS A 124 -12.96 7.46 24.91
CA LYS A 124 -12.83 6.79 23.61
C LYS A 124 -13.67 7.58 22.59
N GLY A 125 -13.02 8.09 21.54
CA GLY A 125 -13.68 8.79 20.44
C GLY A 125 -13.37 10.28 20.30
N SER A 126 -12.55 10.87 21.18
CA SER A 126 -12.10 12.26 21.00
C SER A 126 -10.89 12.30 20.05
N HIS A 127 -11.14 12.63 18.79
CA HIS A 127 -10.13 12.95 17.78
C HIS A 127 -10.10 14.46 17.53
#